data_AF-A0A0B2SAS8-F1
#
_entry.id   AF-A0A0B2SAS8-F1
#
_cell.length_a   1.000
_cell.length_b   1.000
_cell.length_c   1.000
_cell.angle_alpha   90.00
_cell.angle_beta   90.00
_cell.angle_gamma   90.00
#
_symmetry.space_group_name_H-M   'P 1'
#
loop_
_entity.id
_entity.type
_entity.pdbx_description
1 polymer ?
#
loop_
_entity_poly.entity_id
_entity_poly.type
_entity_poly.pdbx_seq_one_letter_code
_entity_poly.pdbx_strand_id
1 'polypeptide(L)'
;MINIWGPQAYPFSASKKEELWQDHNLTMQLLLDGINPLLAYWVEQGKNICLYGSENLVWIQQFNDKTTEIKRAGLQLETIYVGNSQSSENVKQIMAIGGEKSLSDPLSFTNVQHFWVRLETMRRSKLRLGKTPSSDHVLAKLSTLLDMDDREEGWAVI
;
A
#
# COMPACT_ATOMS: atom_id res chain seq x y z
N MET A 1 -2.77 -2.40 16.28
CA MET A 1 -3.00 -3.75 16.82
C MET A 1 -4.09 -4.40 16.00
N ILE A 2 -5.35 -4.01 16.18
CA ILE A 2 -6.48 -4.51 15.35
C ILE A 2 -6.28 -4.14 13.86
N ASN A 3 -5.92 -2.89 13.54
CA ASN A 3 -5.71 -2.46 12.14
C ASN A 3 -4.49 -3.09 11.43
N ILE A 4 -3.65 -3.87 12.12
CA ILE A 4 -2.49 -4.53 11.50
C ILE A 4 -2.69 -6.05 11.52
N TRP A 5 -3.08 -6.58 12.67
CA TRP A 5 -3.08 -8.02 12.95
C TRP A 5 -4.49 -8.59 13.17
N GLY A 6 -5.52 -7.74 13.20
CA GLY A 6 -6.89 -8.16 13.46
C GLY A 6 -7.02 -9.02 14.72
N PRO A 7 -7.68 -10.19 14.63
CA PRO A 7 -7.82 -11.14 15.74
C PRO A 7 -6.50 -11.70 16.27
N GLN A 8 -5.46 -11.80 15.43
CA GLN A 8 -4.17 -12.39 15.83
C GLN A 8 -3.44 -11.56 16.90
N ALA A 9 -3.84 -10.30 17.09
CA ALA A 9 -3.30 -9.47 18.15
C ALA A 9 -3.80 -9.84 19.56
N TYR A 10 -4.82 -10.70 19.73
CA TYR A 10 -5.27 -11.14 21.05
C TYR A 10 -4.12 -11.85 21.81
N PRO A 11 -3.86 -11.55 23.11
CA PRO A 11 -4.66 -10.79 24.09
C PRO A 11 -4.39 -9.26 24.13
N PHE A 12 -3.95 -8.70 23.01
CA PHE A 12 -3.65 -7.28 22.82
C PHE A 12 -2.53 -6.71 23.71
N SER A 13 -1.55 -7.54 24.08
CA SER A 13 -0.41 -7.13 24.91
C SER A 13 0.77 -6.57 24.11
N ALA A 14 1.70 -5.91 24.81
CA ALA A 14 2.96 -5.46 24.22
C ALA A 14 3.85 -6.63 23.79
N SER A 15 3.92 -7.70 24.61
CA SER A 15 4.68 -8.92 24.29
C SER A 15 4.15 -9.61 23.03
N LYS A 16 2.83 -9.75 22.89
CA LYS A 16 2.23 -10.36 21.69
C LYS A 16 2.51 -9.55 20.44
N LYS A 17 2.50 -8.22 20.55
CA LYS A 17 2.85 -7.32 19.44
C LYS A 17 4.30 -7.49 19.01
N GLU A 18 5.21 -7.63 19.96
CA GLU A 18 6.63 -7.86 19.67
C GLU A 18 6.84 -9.19 18.95
N GLU A 19 6.22 -10.26 19.44
CA GLU A 19 6.21 -11.58 18.79
C GLU A 19 5.73 -11.51 17.34
N LEU A 20 4.56 -10.89 17.09
CA LEU A 20 4.02 -10.74 15.73
C LEU A 20 4.95 -9.99 14.78
N TRP A 21 5.67 -8.99 15.29
CA TRP A 21 6.64 -8.23 14.50
C TRP A 21 7.97 -8.95 14.27
N GLN A 22 8.30 -9.97 15.06
CA GLN A 22 9.46 -10.83 14.81
C GLN A 22 9.16 -11.85 13.71
N ASP A 23 7.93 -12.38 13.71
CA ASP A 23 7.52 -13.41 12.75
C ASP A 23 7.22 -12.87 11.35
N HIS A 24 6.94 -11.56 11.22
CA HIS A 24 6.48 -10.97 9.96
C HIS A 24 7.45 -9.93 9.40
N ASN A 25 7.86 -10.17 8.16
CA ASN A 25 8.49 -9.16 7.30
C ASN A 25 7.44 -8.25 6.64
N LEU A 26 7.89 -7.11 6.09
CA LEU A 26 7.02 -6.27 5.26
C LEU A 26 6.76 -6.97 3.92
N THR A 27 5.56 -7.51 3.76
CA THR A 27 5.10 -8.20 2.55
C THR A 27 3.89 -7.50 1.95
N MET A 28 3.63 -7.74 0.66
CA MET A 28 2.41 -7.26 -0.01
C MET A 28 1.14 -7.77 0.67
N GLN A 29 1.17 -8.99 1.21
CA GLN A 29 0.09 -9.51 2.05
C GLN A 29 -0.15 -8.62 3.26
N LEU A 30 0.90 -8.30 4.03
CA LEU A 30 0.77 -7.48 5.23
C LEU A 30 0.26 -6.07 4.91
N LEU A 31 0.66 -5.51 3.75
CA LEU A 31 0.23 -4.20 3.28
C LEU A 31 -1.24 -4.15 2.84
N LEU A 32 -1.71 -5.19 2.15
CA LEU A 32 -3.03 -5.21 1.50
C LEU A 32 -4.10 -5.97 2.29
N ASP A 33 -3.71 -6.69 3.34
CA ASP A 33 -4.60 -7.47 4.18
C ASP A 33 -5.72 -6.63 4.82
N GLY A 34 -6.95 -7.15 4.75
CA GLY A 34 -8.15 -6.50 5.27
C GLY A 34 -8.63 -5.27 4.48
N ILE A 35 -8.00 -4.91 3.37
CA ILE A 35 -8.37 -3.73 2.56
C ILE A 35 -9.45 -4.09 1.52
N ASN A 36 -9.18 -5.09 0.69
CA ASN A 36 -10.12 -5.63 -0.28
C ASN A 36 -9.91 -7.14 -0.43
N PRO A 37 -10.95 -7.98 -0.29
CA PRO A 37 -10.85 -9.43 -0.47
C PRO A 37 -10.21 -9.86 -1.80
N LEU A 38 -10.41 -9.10 -2.87
CA LEU A 38 -9.82 -9.38 -4.19
C LEU A 38 -8.29 -9.27 -4.18
N LEU A 39 -7.74 -8.36 -3.37
CA LEU A 39 -6.29 -8.20 -3.24
C LEU A 39 -5.65 -9.35 -2.48
N ALA A 40 -6.32 -9.86 -1.45
CA ALA A 40 -5.88 -11.08 -0.77
C ALA A 40 -5.79 -12.24 -1.77
N TYR A 41 -6.81 -12.40 -2.62
CA TYR A 41 -6.79 -13.41 -3.68
C TYR A 41 -5.63 -13.21 -4.67
N TRP A 42 -5.32 -11.97 -5.10
CA TRP A 42 -4.19 -11.72 -6.01
C TRP A 42 -2.83 -12.06 -5.39
N VAL A 43 -2.65 -11.77 -4.10
CA VAL A 43 -1.44 -12.12 -3.36
C VAL A 43 -1.32 -13.65 -3.22
N GLU A 44 -2.41 -14.36 -2.91
CA GLU A 44 -2.43 -15.82 -2.81
C GLU A 44 -2.13 -16.51 -4.16
N GLN A 45 -2.58 -15.93 -5.28
CA GLN A 45 -2.26 -16.41 -6.62
C GLN A 45 -0.81 -16.10 -7.04
N GLY A 46 -0.02 -15.42 -6.20
CA GLY A 46 1.36 -15.05 -6.51
C GLY A 46 1.48 -14.05 -7.65
N LYS A 47 0.47 -13.21 -7.87
CA LYS A 47 0.54 -12.16 -8.89
C LYS A 47 1.60 -11.11 -8.52
N ASN A 48 2.31 -10.59 -9.51
CA ASN A 48 3.17 -9.42 -9.29
C ASN A 48 2.27 -8.19 -9.17
N ILE A 49 2.35 -7.50 -8.03
CA ILE A 49 1.52 -6.34 -7.73
C ILE A 49 2.43 -5.12 -7.63
N CYS A 50 2.11 -4.07 -8.39
CA CYS A 50 2.73 -2.77 -8.31
C CYS A 50 1.77 -1.79 -7.64
N LEU A 51 2.18 -1.23 -6.51
CA LEU A 51 1.49 -0.08 -5.91
C LEU A 51 2.05 1.20 -6.50
N TYR A 52 1.19 2.17 -6.80
CA TYR A 52 1.64 3.47 -7.28
C TYR A 52 0.74 4.61 -6.80
N GLY A 53 1.31 5.81 -6.71
CA GLY A 53 0.65 7.00 -6.17
C GLY A 53 1.18 8.28 -6.79
N SER A 54 0.29 9.25 -7.02
CA SER A 54 0.60 10.59 -7.53
C SER A 54 -0.65 11.46 -7.50
N GLU A 55 -0.52 12.78 -7.37
CA GLU A 55 -1.62 13.71 -7.69
C GLU A 55 -1.54 14.26 -9.14
N ASN A 56 -0.46 13.97 -9.85
CA ASN A 56 -0.23 14.46 -11.21
C ASN A 56 -0.91 13.56 -12.24
N LEU A 57 -2.06 13.98 -12.75
CA LEU A 57 -2.83 13.28 -13.79
C LEU A 57 -2.01 12.92 -15.04
N VAL A 58 -1.10 13.80 -15.47
CA VAL A 58 -0.26 13.55 -16.65
C VAL A 58 0.69 12.39 -16.39
N TRP A 59 1.31 12.38 -15.20
CA TRP A 59 2.19 11.28 -14.80
C TRP A 59 1.42 9.96 -14.67
N ILE A 60 0.23 9.99 -14.05
CA ILE A 60 -0.62 8.79 -13.90
C ILE A 60 -0.98 8.21 -15.27
N GLN A 61 -1.35 9.06 -16.22
CA GLN A 61 -1.68 8.62 -17.57
C GLN A 61 -0.46 7.98 -18.26
N GLN A 62 0.69 8.63 -18.22
CA GLN A 62 1.93 8.10 -18.80
C GLN A 62 2.36 6.78 -18.17
N PHE A 63 2.20 6.65 -16.84
CA PHE A 63 2.50 5.42 -16.11
C PHE A 63 1.57 4.28 -16.53
N ASN A 64 0.26 4.55 -16.65
CA ASN A 64 -0.72 3.57 -17.09
C ASN A 64 -0.50 3.12 -18.54
N ASP A 65 -0.14 4.06 -19.43
CA ASP A 65 0.15 3.75 -20.83
C ASP A 65 1.36 2.82 -20.94
N LYS A 66 2.47 3.14 -20.25
CA LYS A 66 3.66 2.28 -20.19
C LYS A 66 3.39 0.93 -19.57
N THR A 67 2.62 0.88 -18.48
CA THR A 67 2.22 -0.38 -17.85
C THR A 67 1.43 -1.23 -18.84
N THR A 68 0.51 -0.63 -19.58
CA THR A 68 -0.29 -1.35 -20.58
C THR A 68 0.58 -1.94 -21.69
N GLU A 69 1.59 -1.21 -22.16
CA GLU A 69 2.58 -1.73 -23.11
C GLU A 69 3.35 -2.93 -22.53
N ILE A 70 3.80 -2.83 -21.28
CA ILE A 70 4.51 -3.91 -20.57
C ILE A 70 3.61 -5.15 -20.41
N LYS A 71 2.33 -4.97 -20.07
CA LYS A 71 1.36 -6.07 -19.99
C LYS A 71 1.14 -6.72 -21.36
N ARG A 72 1.04 -5.92 -22.43
CA ARG A 72 0.93 -6.42 -23.82
C ARG A 72 2.17 -7.18 -24.28
N ALA A 73 3.34 -6.83 -23.76
CA ALA A 73 4.59 -7.57 -24.00
C ALA A 73 4.66 -8.91 -23.25
N GLY A 74 3.63 -9.26 -22.46
CA GLY A 74 3.50 -10.55 -21.79
C GLY A 74 3.91 -10.56 -20.32
N LEU A 75 4.28 -9.42 -19.73
CA LEU A 75 4.55 -9.35 -18.30
C LEU A 75 3.25 -9.37 -17.50
N GLN A 76 3.12 -10.33 -16.59
CA GLN A 76 2.00 -10.40 -15.66
C GLN A 76 2.26 -9.44 -14.49
N LEU A 77 1.67 -8.25 -14.57
CA LEU A 77 1.75 -7.20 -13.56
C LEU A 77 0.36 -6.63 -13.30
N GLU A 78 -0.06 -6.60 -12.04
CA GLU A 78 -1.27 -5.90 -11.60
C GLU A 78 -0.87 -4.58 -10.97
N THR A 79 -1.49 -3.49 -11.41
CA THR A 79 -1.20 -2.14 -10.90
C THR A 79 -2.36 -1.67 -10.05
N ILE A 80 -2.05 -1.20 -8.85
CA ILE A 80 -3.02 -0.70 -7.88
C ILE A 80 -2.68 0.75 -7.58
N TYR A 81 -3.64 1.64 -7.85
CA TYR A 81 -3.49 3.03 -7.47
C TYR A 81 -3.84 3.19 -6.00
N VAL A 82 -2.91 3.71 -5.22
CA VAL A 82 -3.11 4.02 -3.80
C VAL A 82 -3.07 5.51 -3.52
N GLY A 83 -3.06 6.36 -4.56
CA GLY A 83 -3.09 7.82 -4.41
C GLY A 83 -1.98 8.33 -3.49
N ASN A 84 -2.32 9.29 -2.63
CA ASN A 84 -1.42 9.79 -1.60
C ASN A 84 -1.99 9.68 -0.18
N SER A 85 -1.10 9.78 0.81
CA SER A 85 -1.42 9.69 2.24
C SER A 85 -2.33 10.80 2.72
N GLN A 86 -2.21 11.99 2.11
CA GLN A 86 -3.10 13.12 2.38
C GLN A 86 -4.53 12.86 1.90
N SER A 87 -4.75 11.84 1.07
CA SER A 87 -6.06 11.32 0.63
C SER A 87 -7.08 12.44 0.38
N SER A 88 -6.61 13.42 -0.40
CA SER A 88 -7.29 14.68 -0.67
C SER A 88 -8.51 14.48 -1.59
N GLU A 89 -9.36 15.51 -1.70
CA GLU A 89 -10.44 15.52 -2.71
C GLU A 89 -9.87 15.31 -4.13
N ASN A 90 -8.61 15.67 -4.37
CA ASN A 90 -7.92 15.42 -5.65
C ASN A 90 -7.80 13.92 -5.92
N VAL A 91 -7.39 13.10 -4.94
CA VAL A 91 -7.30 11.64 -5.11
C VAL A 91 -8.67 11.05 -5.48
N LYS A 92 -9.72 11.52 -4.81
CA LYS A 92 -11.09 11.08 -5.09
C LYS A 92 -11.54 11.47 -6.51
N GLN A 93 -11.22 12.69 -6.96
CA GLN A 93 -11.49 13.13 -8.33
C GLN A 93 -10.68 12.33 -9.36
N ILE A 94 -9.40 12.08 -9.10
CA ILE A 94 -8.53 11.27 -9.95
C ILE A 94 -9.10 9.85 -10.08
N MET A 95 -9.55 9.23 -8.99
CA MET A 95 -10.18 7.91 -9.01
C MET A 95 -11.51 7.92 -9.76
N ALA A 96 -12.30 9.01 -9.68
CA ALA A 96 -13.54 9.13 -10.44
C ALA A 96 -13.29 9.24 -11.96
N ILE A 97 -12.32 10.07 -12.37
CA ILE A 97 -11.89 10.24 -13.77
C ILE A 97 -11.24 8.95 -14.29
N GLY A 98 -10.40 8.33 -13.45
CA GLY A 98 -9.67 7.11 -13.74
C GLY A 98 -10.58 5.88 -13.81
N GLY A 99 -11.60 5.80 -12.97
CA GLY A 99 -12.58 4.71 -12.96
C GLY A 99 -13.40 4.59 -14.25
N GLU A 100 -13.59 5.69 -14.99
CA GLU A 100 -14.19 5.65 -16.34
C GLU A 100 -13.25 5.08 -17.41
N LYS A 101 -11.92 5.08 -17.18
CA LYS A 101 -10.89 4.62 -18.15
C LYS A 101 -10.15 3.34 -17.75
N SER A 102 -10.12 3.00 -16.46
CA SER A 102 -9.35 1.90 -15.88
C SER A 102 -10.30 0.81 -15.38
N LEU A 103 -10.47 -0.23 -16.20
CA LEU A 103 -11.27 -1.41 -15.89
C LEU A 103 -10.65 -2.31 -14.79
N SER A 104 -9.60 -1.87 -14.08
CA SER A 104 -8.70 -2.79 -13.35
C SER A 104 -8.33 -2.35 -11.95
N ASP A 105 -8.77 -1.18 -11.46
CA ASP A 105 -8.42 -0.76 -10.10
C ASP A 105 -9.41 -1.33 -9.08
N PRO A 106 -9.00 -2.27 -8.21
CA PRO A 106 -9.90 -2.89 -7.26
C PRO A 106 -10.20 -2.00 -6.05
N LEU A 107 -9.52 -0.86 -5.89
CA LEU A 107 -9.66 -0.05 -4.69
C LEU A 107 -10.74 1.02 -4.81
N SER A 108 -11.63 1.08 -3.82
CA SER A 108 -12.46 2.26 -3.58
C SER A 108 -11.63 3.34 -2.87
N PHE A 109 -12.11 4.59 -2.90
CA PHE A 109 -11.46 5.68 -2.15
C PHE A 109 -11.32 5.35 -0.66
N THR A 110 -12.32 4.71 -0.05
CA THR A 110 -12.27 4.25 1.35
C THR A 110 -11.17 3.21 1.58
N ASN A 111 -10.96 2.31 0.61
CA ASN A 111 -9.89 1.32 0.69
C ASN A 111 -8.50 1.99 0.65
N VAL A 112 -8.34 3.02 -0.19
CA VAL A 112 -7.12 3.83 -0.25
C VAL A 112 -6.86 4.53 1.09
N GLN A 113 -7.88 5.12 1.71
CA GLN A 113 -7.73 5.72 3.04
C GLN A 113 -7.30 4.67 4.09
N HIS A 114 -7.91 3.49 4.07
CA HIS A 114 -7.53 2.40 4.97
C HIS A 114 -6.08 1.95 4.77
N PHE A 115 -5.60 1.90 3.52
CA PHE A 115 -4.21 1.58 3.20
C PHE A 115 -3.23 2.52 3.92
N TRP A 116 -3.43 3.83 3.81
CA TRP A 116 -2.54 4.82 4.43
C TRP A 116 -2.63 4.81 5.96
N VAL A 117 -3.83 4.74 6.52
CA VAL A 117 -4.02 4.62 7.98
C VAL A 117 -3.31 3.36 8.52
N ARG A 118 -3.35 2.27 7.77
CA ARG A 118 -2.67 1.01 8.12
C ARG A 118 -1.15 1.19 8.13
N LEU A 119 -0.56 1.79 7.09
CA LEU A 119 0.88 2.09 7.03
C LEU A 119 1.35 2.97 8.20
N GLU A 120 0.63 4.06 8.49
CA GLU A 120 0.94 4.92 9.63
C GLU A 120 0.87 4.15 10.95
N THR A 121 -0.14 3.30 11.10
CA THR A 121 -0.31 2.48 12.30
C THR A 121 0.84 1.50 12.45
N MET A 122 1.36 0.92 11.36
CA MET A 122 2.54 0.06 11.38
C MET A 122 3.80 0.82 11.81
N ARG A 123 4.07 2.00 11.22
CA ARG A 123 5.18 2.88 11.61
C ARG A 123 5.13 3.22 13.10
N ARG A 124 3.97 3.71 13.58
CA ARG A 124 3.75 4.02 15.00
C ARG A 124 3.93 2.79 15.90
N SER A 125 3.51 1.62 15.45
CA SER A 125 3.63 0.36 16.18
C SER A 125 5.10 -0.03 16.41
N LYS A 126 5.94 0.04 15.37
CA LYS A 126 7.39 -0.22 15.44
C LYS A 126 8.14 0.83 16.29
N LEU A 127 7.82 2.11 16.12
CA LEU A 127 8.41 3.19 16.93
C LEU A 127 8.11 3.01 18.43
N ARG A 128 6.90 2.56 18.80
CA ARG A 128 6.53 2.25 20.19
C ARG A 128 7.29 1.07 20.79
N LEU A 129 7.87 0.20 19.96
CA LEU A 129 8.78 -0.87 20.39
C LEU A 129 10.24 -0.37 20.53
N GLY A 130 10.48 0.94 20.43
CA GLY A 130 11.81 1.53 20.52
C GLY A 130 12.68 1.27 19.29
N LYS A 131 12.11 0.79 18.19
CA LYS A 131 12.85 0.56 16.93
C LYS A 131 13.12 1.89 16.24
N THR A 132 14.30 1.98 15.61
CA THR A 132 14.69 3.09 14.71
C THR A 132 14.80 2.59 13.26
N PRO A 133 14.68 3.47 12.25
CA PRO A 133 14.89 3.08 10.85
C PRO A 133 16.26 2.45 10.57
N SER A 134 17.28 2.79 11.36
CA SER A 134 18.62 2.18 11.27
C SER A 134 18.70 0.76 11.84
N SER A 135 17.78 0.37 12.72
CA SER A 135 17.77 -0.92 13.44
C SER A 135 16.70 -1.90 12.95
N ASP A 136 15.72 -1.43 12.19
CA ASP A 136 14.56 -2.22 11.74
C ASP A 136 14.25 -1.92 10.27
N HIS A 137 14.47 -2.91 9.40
CA HIS A 137 14.30 -2.78 7.96
C HIS A 137 12.85 -2.56 7.55
N VAL A 138 11.89 -3.08 8.31
CA VAL A 138 10.46 -2.87 8.06
C VAL A 138 10.13 -1.40 8.31
N LEU A 139 10.58 -0.86 9.44
CA LEU A 139 10.41 0.57 9.75
C LEU A 139 11.10 1.45 8.71
N ALA A 140 12.31 1.10 8.27
CA ALA A 140 13.01 1.82 7.21
C ALA A 140 12.18 1.89 5.92
N LYS A 141 11.71 0.73 5.42
CA LYS A 141 10.90 0.65 4.21
C LYS A 141 9.56 1.41 4.35
N LEU A 142 8.88 1.26 5.48
CA LEU A 142 7.64 1.99 5.77
C LEU A 142 7.86 3.51 5.79
N SER A 143 8.94 3.96 6.41
CA SER A 143 9.34 5.37 6.39
C SER A 143 9.60 5.84 4.97
N THR A 144 10.40 5.11 4.17
CA THR A 144 10.64 5.47 2.77
C THR A 144 9.34 5.56 1.98
N LEU A 145 8.41 4.60 2.13
CA LEU A 145 7.14 4.62 1.41
C LEU A 145 6.28 5.84 1.78
N LEU A 146 6.20 6.16 3.08
CA LEU A 146 5.47 7.32 3.56
C LEU A 146 6.14 8.65 3.18
N ASP A 147 7.47 8.70 3.14
CA ASP A 147 8.23 9.91 2.79
C ASP A 147 8.27 10.14 1.25
N MET A 148 8.13 9.08 0.44
CA MET A 148 8.00 9.17 -1.02
C MET A 148 6.68 9.81 -1.43
N ASP A 149 5.66 9.68 -0.59
CA ASP A 149 4.34 10.26 -0.81
C ASP A 149 4.32 11.79 -0.74
N ASP A 150 5.18 12.37 0.11
CA ASP A 150 5.31 13.82 0.26
C ASP A 150 6.02 14.49 -0.94
N ARG A 151 6.49 13.71 -1.92
CA ARG A 151 7.10 14.25 -3.13
C ARG A 151 6.00 14.61 -4.13
N GLU A 152 6.14 15.77 -4.77
CA GLU A 152 5.24 16.18 -5.88
C GLU A 152 5.34 15.24 -7.12
N GLU A 153 6.33 14.33 -7.12
CA GLU A 153 6.55 13.33 -8.15
C GLU A 153 5.74 12.05 -7.88
N GLY A 154 5.29 11.38 -8.94
CA GLY A 154 4.65 10.07 -8.78
C GLY A 154 5.65 8.98 -8.40
N TRP A 155 5.20 8.01 -7.61
CA TRP A 155 6.01 6.90 -7.11
C TRP A 155 5.37 5.55 -7.44
N ALA A 156 6.20 4.49 -7.50
CA ALA A 156 5.76 3.11 -7.70
C ALA A 156 6.66 2.12 -6.93
N VAL A 157 6.06 1.06 -6.39
CA VAL A 157 6.74 -0.02 -5.66
C VAL A 157 6.17 -1.37 -6.08
N ILE A 158 7.06 -2.35 -6.28
CA ILE A 158 6.77 -3.75 -6.66
C ILE A 158 7.33 -4.68 -5.58
#